data_AF-A0AA44WAM3-F1
#
_entry.id   AF-A0AA44WAM3-F1
#
_cell.length_a   1.000
_cell.length_b   1.000
_cell.length_c   1.000
_cell.angle_alpha   90.00
_cell.angle_beta   90.00
_cell.angle_gamma   90.00
#
_symmetry.space_group_name_H-M   'P 1'
#
loop_
_entity.id
_entity.type
_entity.pdbx_description
1 polymer ?
#
loop_
_entity_poly.entity_id
_entity_poly.type
_entity_poly.pdbx_seq_one_letter_code
_entity_poly.pdbx_strand_id
1 'polypeptide(L)'
;MRWIRQITNALSWLENLGLAHGDLRPANLLLTRDEQIRLADFDSSVPIGHQLRVASEPFCKLHDDFSLPEAGAASEQFALASCIYTIRFGHIPLRELDAPSRIQKMMRHDFPSTKKDDIFGHVTLKCWQGNYNSIAAVYHEVQLCHKAEWELESRETLGHEIATLTSECETFLAKEGSTWRNLLQDC
;
A
#
# COMPACT_ATOMS: atom_id res chain seq x y z
N MET A 1 -2.62 -6.14 1.20
CA MET A 1 -3.07 -4.98 0.39
C MET A 1 -4.42 -4.38 0.78
N ARG A 2 -5.36 -5.19 1.30
CA ARG A 2 -6.66 -4.73 1.82
C ARG A 2 -6.60 -3.49 2.70
N TRP A 3 -5.63 -3.40 3.61
CA TRP A 3 -5.49 -2.28 4.54
C TRP A 3 -5.24 -0.95 3.84
N ILE A 4 -4.30 -0.88 2.88
CA ILE A 4 -3.99 0.34 2.13
C ILE A 4 -5.23 0.86 1.38
N ARG A 5 -6.00 -0.04 0.76
CA ARG A 5 -7.28 0.28 0.11
C ARG A 5 -8.32 0.82 1.10
N GLN A 6 -8.39 0.27 2.31
CA GLN A 6 -9.34 0.73 3.33
C GLN A 6 -8.98 2.10 3.90
N ILE A 7 -7.68 2.32 4.16
CA ILE A 7 -7.17 3.61 4.64
C ILE A 7 -7.49 4.69 3.60
N THR A 8 -7.12 4.47 2.35
CA THR A 8 -7.37 5.43 1.25
C THR A 8 -8.84 5.70 1.01
N ASN A 9 -9.70 4.69 1.09
CA ASN A 9 -11.15 4.87 1.00
C ASN A 9 -11.68 5.74 2.16
N ALA A 10 -11.22 5.50 3.39
CA ALA A 10 -11.63 6.28 4.55
C ALA A 10 -11.20 7.75 4.45
N LEU A 11 -9.97 8.00 4.02
CA LEU A 11 -9.46 9.36 3.80
C LEU A 11 -10.17 10.07 2.65
N SER A 12 -10.46 9.37 1.55
CA SER A 12 -11.24 9.93 0.43
C SER A 12 -12.65 10.33 0.89
N TRP A 13 -13.26 9.55 1.77
CA TRP A 13 -14.55 9.91 2.36
C TRP A 13 -14.43 11.14 3.26
N LEU A 14 -13.38 11.24 4.08
CA LEU A 14 -13.14 12.40 4.95
C LEU A 14 -12.90 13.68 4.15
N GLU A 15 -12.10 13.60 3.08
CA GLU A 15 -11.88 14.70 2.13
C GLU A 15 -13.21 15.16 1.50
N ASN A 16 -14.10 14.24 1.14
CA ASN A 16 -15.42 14.56 0.59
C ASN A 16 -16.36 15.25 1.62
N LEU A 17 -16.09 15.11 2.92
CA LEU A 17 -16.76 15.90 3.97
C LEU A 17 -16.14 17.29 4.18
N GLY A 18 -15.09 17.63 3.41
CA GLY A 18 -14.34 18.87 3.58
C GLY A 18 -13.41 18.84 4.79
N LEU A 19 -12.97 17.66 5.24
CA LEU A 19 -12.11 17.47 6.41
C LEU A 19 -10.81 16.76 6.02
N ALA A 20 -9.71 17.09 6.73
CA ALA A 20 -8.50 16.28 6.79
C ALA A 20 -8.41 15.59 8.15
N HIS A 21 -7.79 14.41 8.19
CA HIS A 21 -7.55 13.72 9.46
C HIS A 21 -6.56 14.52 10.32
N GLY A 22 -5.48 15.01 9.70
CA GLY A 22 -4.50 15.90 10.31
C GLY A 22 -3.45 15.23 11.20
N ASP A 23 -3.69 14.00 11.66
CA ASP A 23 -2.69 13.16 12.35
C ASP A 23 -2.74 11.70 11.90
N LEU A 24 -2.69 11.46 10.59
CA LEU A 24 -2.72 10.10 10.07
C LEU A 24 -1.38 9.39 10.32
N ARG A 25 -1.40 8.31 11.10
CA ARG A 25 -0.23 7.51 11.46
C ARG A 25 -0.66 6.09 11.83
N PRO A 26 0.25 5.09 11.80
CA PRO A 26 -0.08 3.71 12.15
C PRO A 26 -0.74 3.54 13.52
N ALA A 27 -0.40 4.37 14.51
CA ALA A 27 -1.03 4.35 15.84
C ALA A 27 -2.54 4.67 15.80
N ASN A 28 -2.99 5.41 14.78
CA ASN A 28 -4.37 5.85 14.58
C ASN A 28 -5.10 4.95 13.56
N LEU A 29 -4.48 3.84 13.14
CA LEU A 29 -5.04 2.82 12.26
C LEU A 29 -5.33 1.56 13.07
N LEU A 30 -6.55 1.45 13.60
CA LEU A 30 -6.94 0.33 14.44
C LEU A 30 -7.29 -0.88 13.58
N LEU A 31 -6.84 -2.06 14.01
CA LEU A 31 -7.19 -3.33 13.41
C LEU A 31 -8.31 -4.00 14.21
N THR A 32 -9.41 -4.33 13.54
CA THR A 32 -10.50 -5.11 14.13
C THR A 32 -10.15 -6.60 14.20
N ARG A 33 -10.97 -7.38 14.92
CA ARG A 33 -10.83 -8.85 15.00
C ARG A 33 -10.80 -9.51 13.61
N ASP A 34 -11.56 -8.97 12.67
CA ASP A 34 -11.66 -9.50 11.31
C ASP A 34 -10.60 -8.89 10.36
N GLU A 35 -9.53 -8.32 10.91
CA GLU A 35 -8.42 -7.69 10.15
C GLU A 35 -8.86 -6.51 9.26
N GLN A 36 -9.91 -5.78 9.66
CA GLN A 36 -10.34 -4.54 9.00
C GLN A 36 -9.71 -3.32 9.66
N ILE A 37 -9.28 -2.35 8.86
CA ILE A 37 -8.82 -1.06 9.35
C ILE A 37 -9.99 -0.16 9.73
N ARG A 38 -9.87 0.52 10.88
CA ARG A 38 -10.68 1.68 11.27
C ARG A 38 -9.77 2.84 11.62
N LEU A 39 -10.06 4.01 11.06
CA LEU A 39 -9.40 5.26 11.43
C LEU A 39 -9.90 5.70 12.82
N ALA A 40 -9.00 6.21 13.65
CA ALA A 40 -9.28 6.65 15.00
C ALA A 40 -8.54 7.97 15.30
N ASP A 41 -8.89 8.59 16.42
CA ASP A 41 -8.28 9.82 16.93
C ASP A 41 -8.43 11.04 16.00
N PHE A 42 -9.62 11.65 16.04
CA PHE A 42 -10.01 12.79 15.22
C PHE A 42 -9.79 14.14 15.93
N ASP A 43 -9.10 14.18 17.07
CA ASP A 43 -8.92 15.42 17.85
C ASP A 43 -8.12 16.49 17.07
N SER A 44 -7.29 16.04 16.13
CA SER A 44 -6.51 16.89 15.22
C SER A 44 -7.18 17.17 13.89
N SER A 45 -8.38 16.62 13.64
CA SER A 45 -9.08 16.84 12.39
C SER A 45 -9.53 18.28 12.22
N VAL A 46 -9.34 18.81 11.01
CA VAL A 46 -9.62 20.21 10.67
C VAL A 46 -10.24 20.31 9.28
N PRO A 47 -10.97 21.39 8.97
CA PRO A 47 -11.46 21.61 7.62
C PRO A 47 -10.30 21.80 6.63
N ILE A 48 -10.51 21.36 5.40
CA ILE A 48 -9.55 21.59 4.30
C ILE A 48 -9.27 23.10 4.16
N GLY A 49 -8.01 23.45 3.89
CA GLY A 49 -7.51 24.83 3.82
C GLY A 49 -7.18 25.46 5.18
N HIS A 50 -7.42 24.77 6.30
CA HIS A 50 -6.95 25.24 7.61
C HIS A 50 -5.55 24.70 7.91
N GLN A 51 -4.80 25.41 8.76
CA GLN A 51 -3.52 24.89 9.26
C GLN A 51 -3.71 23.57 10.02
N LEU A 52 -2.84 22.59 9.79
CA LEU A 52 -2.76 21.42 10.66
C LEU A 52 -2.44 21.83 12.10
N ARG A 53 -2.88 21.00 13.07
CA ARG A 53 -2.67 21.26 14.50
C ARG A 53 -1.44 20.56 15.07
N VAL A 54 -1.04 19.45 14.47
CA VAL A 54 0.03 18.58 14.96
C VAL A 54 0.93 18.15 13.81
N ALA A 55 2.19 17.87 14.13
CA ALA A 55 3.14 17.20 13.23
C ALA A 55 3.69 15.96 13.92
N SER A 56 3.27 14.80 13.44
CA SER A 56 3.85 13.52 13.80
C SER A 56 4.95 13.15 12.79
N GLU A 57 6.19 12.99 13.24
CA GLU A 57 7.31 12.52 12.42
C GLU A 57 7.21 11.00 12.17
N PRO A 58 7.43 10.46 10.94
CA PRO A 58 7.65 11.12 9.64
C PRO A 58 6.34 11.23 8.81
N PHE A 59 5.20 11.36 9.47
CA PHE A 59 3.88 11.36 8.85
C PHE A 59 3.39 12.77 8.47
N CYS A 60 4.05 13.83 8.91
CA CYS A 60 3.77 15.20 8.49
C CYS A 60 5.00 15.81 7.82
N LYS A 61 4.82 16.40 6.64
CA LYS A 61 5.85 17.19 5.97
C LYS A 61 5.70 18.65 6.36
N LEU A 62 6.71 19.19 7.03
CA LEU A 62 6.75 20.62 7.34
C LEU A 62 7.15 21.43 6.10
N HIS A 63 6.78 22.71 6.08
CA HIS A 63 7.34 23.68 5.15
C HIS A 63 8.81 23.98 5.48
N ASP A 64 9.53 24.61 4.55
CA ASP A 64 10.97 24.91 4.70
C ASP A 64 11.30 25.77 5.93
N ASP A 65 10.34 26.54 6.42
CA ASP A 65 10.41 27.34 7.64
C ASP A 65 9.98 26.59 8.91
N PHE A 66 9.79 25.27 8.81
CA PHE A 66 9.30 24.36 9.86
C PHE A 66 7.85 24.62 10.30
N SER A 67 7.10 25.43 9.57
CA SER A 67 5.67 25.57 9.82
C SER A 67 4.89 24.32 9.38
N LEU A 68 3.76 24.09 10.04
CA LEU A 68 2.81 23.05 9.64
C LEU A 68 2.25 23.38 8.24
N PRO A 69 1.84 22.39 7.45
CA PRO A 69 1.13 22.64 6.20
C PRO A 69 -0.36 22.91 6.43
N GLU A 70 -1.02 23.40 5.40
CA GLU A 70 -2.48 23.41 5.34
C GLU A 70 -3.03 21.99 5.16
N ALA A 71 -4.16 21.71 5.80
CA ALA A 71 -4.96 20.52 5.60
C ALA A 71 -5.44 20.45 4.15
N GLY A 72 -5.09 19.37 3.46
CA GLY A 72 -5.46 19.17 2.07
C GLY A 72 -5.03 17.82 1.56
N ALA A 73 -5.32 17.57 0.28
CA ALA A 73 -4.86 16.37 -0.43
C ALA A 73 -3.34 16.18 -0.26
N ALA A 74 -2.56 17.28 -0.33
CA ALA A 74 -1.11 17.26 -0.20
C ALA A 74 -0.60 16.80 1.17
N SER A 75 -1.18 17.29 2.27
CA SER A 75 -0.78 16.90 3.62
C SER A 75 -1.20 15.46 3.93
N GLU A 76 -2.42 15.08 3.55
CA GLU A 76 -2.99 13.76 3.82
C GLU A 76 -2.30 12.66 3.01
N GLN A 77 -1.99 12.91 1.72
CA GLN A 77 -1.27 11.93 0.90
C GLN A 77 0.16 11.71 1.40
N PHE A 78 0.82 12.74 1.94
CA PHE A 78 2.15 12.59 2.52
C PHE A 78 2.12 11.65 3.74
N ALA A 79 1.16 11.87 4.65
CA ALA A 79 0.95 11.02 5.81
C ALA A 79 0.61 9.58 5.40
N LEU A 80 -0.25 9.43 4.39
CA LEU A 80 -0.63 8.16 3.81
C LEU A 80 0.58 7.43 3.21
N ALA A 81 1.44 8.12 2.46
CA ALA A 81 2.65 7.53 1.90
C ALA A 81 3.57 6.97 2.99
N SER A 82 3.76 7.71 4.07
CA SER A 82 4.53 7.24 5.23
C SER A 82 3.87 6.03 5.92
N CYS A 83 2.53 5.96 5.96
CA CYS A 83 1.81 4.78 6.43
C CYS A 83 1.98 3.57 5.49
N ILE A 84 1.81 3.77 4.18
CA ILE A 84 2.00 2.73 3.16
C ILE A 84 3.41 2.16 3.27
N TYR A 85 4.43 3.03 3.30
CA TYR A 85 5.81 2.60 3.49
C TYR A 85 5.99 1.78 4.77
N THR A 86 5.46 2.26 5.90
CA THR A 86 5.59 1.54 7.18
C THR A 86 4.95 0.15 7.13
N ILE A 87 3.77 0.04 6.51
CA ILE A 87 3.07 -1.24 6.34
C ILE A 87 3.87 -2.18 5.42
N ARG A 88 4.47 -1.65 4.34
CA ARG A 88 5.14 -2.46 3.30
C ARG A 88 6.55 -2.88 3.69
N PHE A 89 7.26 -2.06 4.45
CA PHE A 89 8.66 -2.29 4.84
C PHE A 89 8.81 -2.73 6.31
N GLY A 90 7.75 -2.66 7.11
CA GLY A 90 7.77 -3.04 8.53
C GLY A 90 8.48 -2.03 9.43
N HIS A 91 8.83 -0.85 8.90
CA HIS A 91 9.47 0.23 9.65
C HIS A 91 9.20 1.59 9.03
N ILE A 92 9.32 2.65 9.83
CA ILE A 92 9.14 4.02 9.35
C ILE A 92 10.17 4.40 8.26
N PRO A 93 9.84 5.36 7.37
CA PRO A 93 10.78 5.96 6.43
C PRO A 93 12.08 6.39 7.11
N LEU A 94 13.24 6.16 6.48
CA LEU A 94 14.56 6.61 6.98
C LEU A 94 14.84 6.28 8.45
N ARG A 95 14.42 5.08 8.92
CA ARG A 95 14.47 4.66 10.33
C ARG A 95 15.85 4.76 10.99
N GLU A 96 16.91 4.75 10.18
CA GLU A 96 18.31 4.83 10.59
C GLU A 96 18.72 6.22 11.09
N LEU A 97 17.92 7.24 10.78
CA LEU A 97 18.18 8.62 11.18
C LEU A 97 17.50 8.97 12.51
N ASP A 98 18.02 9.97 13.19
CA ASP A 98 17.31 10.67 14.26
C ASP A 98 16.18 11.54 13.69
N ALA A 99 15.21 11.89 14.54
CA ALA A 99 14.01 12.61 14.11
C ALA A 99 14.31 13.95 13.41
N PRO A 100 15.22 14.82 13.91
CA PRO A 100 15.59 16.06 13.21
C PRO A 100 16.15 15.83 11.80
N SER A 101 17.10 14.90 11.63
CA SER A 101 17.68 14.61 10.31
C SER A 101 16.65 14.02 9.35
N ARG A 102 15.76 13.15 9.86
CA ARG A 102 14.67 12.57 9.07
C ARG A 102 13.69 13.64 8.62
N ILE A 103 13.25 14.54 9.51
CA ILE A 103 12.40 15.69 9.16
C ILE A 103 13.04 16.51 8.04
N GLN A 104 14.31 16.90 8.19
CA GLN A 104 15.01 17.70 7.17
C GLN A 104 15.08 16.99 5.81
N LYS A 105 15.38 15.70 5.78
CA LYS A 105 15.38 14.92 4.52
C LYS A 105 14.00 14.86 3.88
N MET A 106 12.98 14.54 4.67
CA MET A 106 11.61 14.46 4.18
C MET A 106 11.10 15.81 3.65
N MET A 107 11.46 16.93 4.29
CA MET A 107 11.17 18.29 3.81
C MET A 107 11.78 18.55 2.43
N ARG A 108 13.06 18.18 2.25
CA ARG A 108 13.83 18.35 1.00
C ARG A 108 13.49 17.37 -0.12
N HIS A 109 12.46 16.54 0.07
CA HIS A 109 12.10 15.46 -0.86
C HIS A 109 13.16 14.35 -1.01
N ASP A 110 14.06 14.20 -0.04
CA ASP A 110 15.03 13.12 0.03
C ASP A 110 14.39 11.86 0.66
N PHE A 111 13.46 11.25 -0.08
CA PHE A 111 12.69 10.09 0.39
C PHE A 111 13.49 8.78 0.34
N PRO A 112 13.17 7.78 1.18
CA PRO A 112 13.75 6.45 1.04
C PRO A 112 13.29 5.80 -0.27
N SER A 113 14.09 4.88 -0.79
CA SER A 113 13.74 4.14 -2.00
C SER A 113 12.49 3.28 -1.80
N THR A 114 11.55 3.36 -2.74
CA THR A 114 10.34 2.54 -2.79
C THR A 114 10.42 1.42 -3.81
N LYS A 115 11.56 1.27 -4.52
CA LYS A 115 11.74 0.33 -5.65
C LYS A 115 11.60 -1.15 -5.30
N LYS A 116 11.65 -1.51 -4.02
CA LYS A 116 11.45 -2.90 -3.56
C LYS A 116 9.98 -3.27 -3.41
N ASP A 117 9.07 -2.32 -3.59
CA ASP A 117 7.64 -2.55 -3.57
C ASP A 117 7.06 -2.33 -4.97
N ASP A 118 6.96 -3.42 -5.73
CA ASP A 118 6.50 -3.38 -7.12
C ASP A 118 5.03 -2.95 -7.25
N ILE A 119 4.26 -3.07 -6.17
CA ILE A 119 2.81 -2.86 -6.19
C ILE A 119 2.49 -1.40 -5.81
N PHE A 120 2.96 -0.92 -4.67
CA PHE A 120 2.65 0.42 -4.16
C PHE A 120 3.82 1.40 -4.19
N GLY A 121 5.00 1.00 -4.64
CA GLY A 121 6.18 1.84 -4.58
C GLY A 121 6.05 3.14 -5.40
N HIS A 122 5.39 3.06 -6.56
CA HIS A 122 5.10 4.23 -7.39
C HIS A 122 4.04 5.15 -6.76
N VAL A 123 2.96 4.58 -6.20
CA VAL A 123 1.92 5.33 -5.48
C VAL A 123 2.52 6.07 -4.28
N THR A 124 3.34 5.38 -3.49
CA THR A 124 4.02 5.93 -2.31
C THR A 124 4.86 7.14 -2.69
N LEU A 125 5.68 7.03 -3.74
CA LEU A 125 6.53 8.12 -4.20
C LEU A 125 5.71 9.31 -4.73
N LYS A 126 4.68 9.08 -5.57
CA LYS A 126 3.81 10.16 -6.07
C LYS A 126 3.09 10.88 -4.94
N CYS A 127 2.63 10.15 -3.93
CA CYS A 127 2.00 10.74 -2.75
C CYS A 127 2.98 11.63 -1.98
N TRP A 128 4.18 11.15 -1.63
CA TRP A 128 5.20 12.00 -0.97
C TRP A 128 5.57 13.25 -1.77
N GLN A 129 5.53 13.17 -3.10
CA GLN A 129 5.83 14.29 -3.99
C GLN A 129 4.71 15.32 -4.09
N GLY A 130 3.50 15.02 -3.65
CA GLY A 130 2.38 15.94 -3.79
C GLY A 130 1.54 15.75 -5.06
N ASN A 131 1.75 14.67 -5.82
CA ASN A 131 1.37 14.62 -7.25
C ASN A 131 -0.09 14.21 -7.54
N TYR A 132 -0.92 14.02 -6.52
CA TYR A 132 -2.36 13.82 -6.71
C TYR A 132 -3.14 15.08 -6.32
N ASN A 133 -4.15 15.41 -7.11
CA ASN A 133 -5.01 16.56 -6.87
C ASN A 133 -6.06 16.30 -5.76
N SER A 134 -6.28 15.04 -5.39
CA SER A 134 -7.23 14.63 -4.35
C SER A 134 -6.89 13.25 -3.81
N ILE A 135 -7.36 12.93 -2.61
CA ILE A 135 -7.26 11.59 -2.03
C ILE A 135 -8.12 10.59 -2.82
N ALA A 136 -9.23 11.04 -3.41
CA ALA A 136 -10.00 10.20 -4.33
C ALA A 136 -9.16 9.70 -5.53
N ALA A 137 -8.25 10.52 -6.07
CA ALA A 137 -7.33 10.10 -7.13
C ALA A 137 -6.32 9.05 -6.64
N VAL A 138 -5.80 9.20 -5.42
CA VAL A 138 -4.94 8.19 -4.80
C VAL A 138 -5.69 6.86 -4.62
N TYR A 139 -6.93 6.93 -4.12
CA TYR A 139 -7.76 5.75 -3.92
C TYR A 139 -8.02 5.00 -5.24
N HIS A 140 -8.29 5.73 -6.32
CA HIS A 140 -8.47 5.14 -7.65
C HIS A 140 -7.20 4.39 -8.12
N GLU A 141 -6.01 4.99 -7.98
CA GLU A 141 -4.75 4.33 -8.36
C GLU A 141 -4.51 3.07 -7.50
N VAL A 142 -4.78 3.15 -6.19
CA VAL A 142 -4.69 1.99 -5.28
C VAL A 142 -5.65 0.86 -5.64
N GLN A 143 -6.85 1.17 -6.13
CA GLN A 143 -7.78 0.16 -6.63
C GLN A 143 -7.25 -0.54 -7.89
N LEU A 144 -6.56 0.18 -8.78
CA LEU A 144 -5.94 -0.40 -9.97
C LEU A 144 -4.80 -1.35 -9.58
N CYS A 145 -3.93 -0.95 -8.63
CA CYS A 145 -2.86 -1.81 -8.12
C CYS A 145 -3.41 -3.13 -7.53
N HIS A 146 -4.49 -3.04 -6.75
CA HIS A 146 -5.14 -4.21 -6.16
C HIS A 146 -5.73 -5.16 -7.20
N LYS A 147 -6.30 -4.63 -8.30
CA LYS A 147 -6.84 -5.46 -9.38
C LYS A 147 -5.71 -6.19 -10.12
N ALA A 148 -4.64 -5.47 -10.46
CA ALA A 148 -3.49 -6.05 -11.16
C ALA A 148 -2.81 -7.17 -10.35
N GLU A 149 -2.66 -6.98 -9.04
CA GLU A 149 -2.13 -8.02 -8.15
C GLU A 149 -3.03 -9.25 -8.10
N TRP A 150 -4.33 -9.07 -7.90
CA TRP A 150 -5.28 -10.19 -7.87
C TRP A 150 -5.28 -10.99 -9.19
N GLU A 151 -5.17 -10.30 -10.32
CA GLU A 151 -5.04 -10.94 -11.64
C GLU A 151 -3.72 -11.72 -11.79
N LEU A 152 -2.61 -11.20 -11.25
CA LEU A 152 -1.32 -11.89 -11.23
C LEU A 152 -1.36 -13.14 -10.35
N GLU A 153 -1.83 -13.02 -9.10
CA GLU A 153 -1.98 -14.15 -8.17
C GLU A 153 -2.89 -15.24 -8.74
N SER A 154 -4.01 -14.84 -9.36
CA SER A 154 -4.94 -15.78 -10.00
C SER A 154 -4.28 -16.52 -11.16
N ARG A 155 -3.47 -15.83 -11.98
CA ARG A 155 -2.73 -16.44 -13.09
C ARG A 155 -1.62 -17.37 -12.62
N GLU A 156 -0.89 -17.02 -11.57
CA GLU A 156 0.14 -17.87 -10.98
C GLU A 156 -0.47 -19.14 -10.35
N THR A 157 -1.59 -19.00 -9.67
CA THR A 157 -2.33 -20.11 -9.07
C THR A 157 -2.83 -21.07 -10.16
N LEU A 158 -3.47 -20.53 -11.19
CA LEU A 158 -3.93 -21.32 -12.35
C LEU A 158 -2.78 -22.00 -13.08
N GLY A 159 -1.63 -21.31 -13.22
CA GLY A 159 -0.43 -21.87 -13.82
C GLY A 159 0.13 -23.07 -13.04
N HIS A 160 0.15 -22.99 -11.70
CA HIS A 160 0.54 -24.11 -10.83
C HIS A 160 -0.43 -25.28 -10.97
N GLU A 161 -1.74 -25.03 -10.93
CA GLU A 161 -2.77 -26.07 -11.10
C GLU A 161 -2.63 -26.80 -12.44
N ILE A 162 -2.43 -26.06 -13.54
CA ILE A 162 -2.22 -26.64 -14.88
C ILE A 162 -0.95 -27.48 -14.92
N ALA A 163 0.15 -27.01 -14.33
CA ALA A 163 1.41 -27.75 -14.29
C ALA A 163 1.27 -29.07 -13.51
N THR A 164 0.57 -29.05 -12.37
CA THR A 164 0.27 -30.25 -11.58
C THR A 164 -0.55 -31.25 -12.37
N LEU A 165 -1.67 -30.81 -12.98
CA LEU A 165 -2.54 -31.67 -13.79
C LEU A 165 -1.79 -32.27 -15.00
N THR A 166 -0.90 -31.50 -15.62
CA THR A 166 -0.08 -31.98 -16.75
C THR A 166 0.87 -33.09 -16.29
N SER A 167 1.55 -32.91 -15.15
CA SER A 167 2.44 -33.92 -14.59
C SER A 167 1.71 -35.21 -14.19
N GLU A 168 0.49 -35.10 -13.66
CA GLU A 168 -0.35 -36.26 -13.36
C GLU A 168 -0.75 -37.03 -14.63
N CYS A 169 -1.15 -36.32 -15.69
CA CYS A 169 -1.45 -36.91 -17.00
C CYS A 169 -0.23 -37.62 -17.60
N GLU A 170 0.95 -37.01 -17.56
CA GLU A 170 2.20 -37.61 -18.05
C GLU A 170 2.55 -38.88 -17.28
N THR A 171 2.39 -38.84 -15.94
CA THR A 171 2.62 -40.01 -15.07
C THR A 171 1.64 -41.14 -15.37
N PHE A 172 0.36 -40.83 -15.60
CA PHE A 172 -0.66 -41.79 -15.96
C PHE A 172 -0.35 -42.45 -17.31
N LEU A 173 -0.03 -41.66 -18.33
CA LEU A 173 0.33 -42.16 -19.67
C LEU A 173 1.59 -43.02 -19.64
N ALA A 174 2.58 -42.69 -18.81
CA ALA A 174 3.78 -43.51 -18.63
C ALA A 174 3.45 -44.89 -18.02
N LYS A 175 2.53 -44.95 -17.04
CA LYS A 175 2.06 -46.19 -16.41
C LYS A 175 1.19 -47.04 -17.36
N GLU A 176 0.24 -46.44 -18.06
CA GLU A 176 -0.59 -47.18 -19.01
C GLU A 176 0.19 -47.61 -20.26
N GLY A 177 1.05 -46.74 -20.80
CA GLY A 177 1.87 -47.05 -21.97
C GLY A 177 2.91 -48.15 -21.74
N SER A 178 3.24 -48.47 -20.48
CA SER A 178 4.03 -49.67 -20.12
C SER A 178 3.15 -50.91 -19.93
N THR A 179 1.90 -50.73 -19.50
CA THR A 179 0.91 -51.81 -19.34
C THR A 179 0.47 -52.37 -20.71
N TRP A 180 0.21 -51.51 -21.70
CA TRP A 180 -0.17 -51.93 -23.06
C TRP A 180 0.99 -52.53 -23.89
N ARG A 181 2.24 -52.12 -23.62
CA ARG A 181 3.42 -52.70 -24.27
C ARG A 181 3.71 -54.13 -23.81
N ASN A 182 3.45 -54.45 -22.54
CA ASN A 182 3.59 -55.81 -22.02
C ASN A 182 2.48 -56.74 -22.55
N LEU A 183 1.25 -56.25 -22.74
CA LEU A 183 0.14 -57.04 -23.30
C LEU A 183 0.30 -57.40 -24.79
N LEU A 184 1.14 -56.69 -25.54
CA LEU A 184 1.40 -56.96 -26.96
C LEU A 184 2.63 -57.86 -27.21
N GLN A 185 3.42 -58.20 -26.17
CA GLN A 185 4.54 -59.14 -26.27
C GLN A 185 4.17 -60.59 -25.92
N ASP A 186 2.96 -60.82 -25.36
CA ASP A 186 2.43 -62.14 -25.00
C ASP A 186 1.42 -62.70 -26.04
N CYS A 187 1.35 -62.12 -27.25
CA CYS A 187 0.56 -62.63 -28.38
C CYS A 187 1.46 -63.25 -29.47
#